data_AF-A0A3C0TIK5-F1
#
_entry.id   AF-A0A3C0TIK5-F1
#
_cell.length_a   1.000
_cell.length_b   1.000
_cell.length_c   1.000
_cell.angle_alpha   90.00
_cell.angle_beta   90.00
_cell.angle_gamma   90.00
#
_symmetry.space_group_name_H-M   'P 1'
#
loop_
_entity.id
_entity.type
_entity.pdbx_description
1 polymer ?
#
loop_
_entity_poly.entity_id
_entity_poly.type
_entity_poly.pdbx_seq_one_letter_code
_entity_poly.pdbx_strand_id
1 'polypeptide(L)'
;MQITVTIDGKTTQVNAGATILKAAKTVGVTIPTLCADNKLHPYGACRVCLVEVEGNPRKFPACTTPVTDGMVIHTMSPAIVQARKDILGLLLINHPLDCPVCDK
;
A
#
# COMPACT_ATOMS: atom_id res chain seq x y z
N MET A 1 16.54 12.36 -10.51
CA MET A 1 15.87 13.54 -9.90
C MET A 1 15.18 13.07 -8.63
N GLN A 2 15.40 13.74 -7.49
CA GLN A 2 14.69 13.44 -6.25
C GLN A 2 13.41 14.26 -6.17
N ILE A 3 12.35 13.68 -5.63
CA ILE A 3 11.06 14.33 -5.38
C ILE A 3 10.68 14.17 -3.91
N THR A 4 9.97 15.16 -3.39
CA THR A 4 9.58 15.22 -1.98
C THR A 4 8.15 14.73 -1.82
N VAL A 5 7.94 13.81 -0.88
CA VAL A 5 6.60 13.31 -0.54
C VAL A 5 6.40 13.26 0.97
N THR A 6 5.15 13.36 1.41
CA THR A 6 4.76 13.26 2.81
C THR A 6 3.88 12.04 3.01
N ILE A 7 4.24 11.16 3.94
CA ILE A 7 3.52 9.91 4.24
C ILE A 7 3.21 9.89 5.73
N ASP A 8 1.93 9.91 6.10
CA ASP A 8 1.45 9.97 7.50
C ASP A 8 2.15 11.07 8.31
N GLY A 9 2.31 12.26 7.71
CA GLY A 9 2.97 13.42 8.31
C GLY A 9 4.51 13.39 8.30
N LYS A 10 5.13 12.32 7.80
CA LYS A 10 6.60 12.23 7.65
C LYS A 10 7.03 12.56 6.24
N THR A 11 7.91 13.54 6.08
CA THR A 11 8.44 13.93 4.78
C THR A 11 9.70 13.12 4.42
N THR A 12 9.84 12.74 3.15
CA THR A 12 11.02 12.04 2.62
C THR A 12 11.30 12.43 1.17
N GLN A 13 12.55 12.28 0.76
CA GLN A 13 12.97 12.43 -0.62
C GLN A 13 13.27 11.07 -1.23
N VAL A 14 12.71 10.82 -2.41
CA VAL A 14 12.89 9.57 -3.15
C VAL A 14 13.17 9.86 -4.61
N ASN A 15 13.80 8.90 -5.30
CA ASN A 15 14.00 9.01 -6.73
C ASN A 15 12.65 9.04 -7.46
N ALA A 16 12.53 9.92 -8.44
CA ALA A 16 11.39 9.95 -9.35
C ALA A 16 11.14 8.56 -9.95
N GLY A 17 9.88 8.13 -9.99
CA GLY A 17 9.49 6.79 -10.43
C GLY A 17 9.48 5.73 -9.33
N ALA A 18 9.94 6.03 -8.11
CA ALA A 18 9.69 5.16 -6.96
C ALA A 18 8.18 5.02 -6.70
N THR A 19 7.75 3.86 -6.22
CA THR A 19 6.34 3.64 -5.86
C THR A 19 6.06 4.13 -4.45
N ILE A 20 4.79 4.41 -4.15
CA ILE A 20 4.36 4.79 -2.79
C ILE A 20 4.84 3.77 -1.76
N LEU A 21 4.77 2.47 -2.07
CA LEU A 21 5.24 1.41 -1.20
C LEU A 21 6.75 1.51 -0.90
N LYS A 22 7.58 1.85 -1.89
CA LYS A 22 9.01 2.04 -1.69
C LYS A 22 9.29 3.31 -0.87
N ALA A 23 8.56 4.39 -1.11
CA ALA A 23 8.69 5.62 -0.35
C ALA A 23 8.24 5.45 1.12
N ALA A 24 7.17 4.70 1.38
CA ALA A 24 6.72 4.43 2.75
C ALA A 24 7.78 3.67 3.58
N LYS A 25 8.50 2.74 2.94
CA LYS A 25 9.60 2.00 3.58
C LYS A 25 10.75 2.90 4.03
N THR A 26 11.05 4.00 3.33
CA THR A 26 12.17 4.89 3.71
C THR A 26 11.89 5.68 5.00
N VAL A 27 10.61 5.86 5.36
CA VAL A 27 10.17 6.57 6.58
C VAL A 27 9.66 5.63 7.68
N GLY A 28 9.85 4.32 7.51
CA GLY A 28 9.40 3.30 8.45
C GLY A 28 7.88 3.16 8.55
N VAL A 29 7.13 3.53 7.50
CA VAL A 29 5.69 3.31 7.42
C VAL A 29 5.44 1.97 6.73
N THR A 30 4.79 1.05 7.46
CA THR A 30 4.49 -0.29 6.96
C THR A 30 3.12 -0.32 6.30
N ILE A 31 3.09 -0.50 4.98
CA ILE A 31 1.87 -0.74 4.21
C ILE A 31 1.72 -2.26 4.00
N PRO A 32 0.59 -2.87 4.39
CA PRO A 32 0.41 -4.31 4.25
C PRO A 32 0.33 -4.74 2.78
N THR A 33 1.01 -5.84 2.46
CA THR A 33 1.09 -6.39 1.09
C THR A 33 1.02 -7.91 1.13
N LEU A 34 0.34 -8.53 0.16
CA LEU A 34 0.38 -9.98 -0.06
C LEU A 34 1.10 -10.34 -1.37
N CYS A 35 0.80 -9.63 -2.46
CA CYS A 35 1.35 -9.93 -3.79
C CYS A 35 2.61 -9.14 -4.16
N ALA A 36 3.11 -8.26 -3.29
CA ALA A 36 4.28 -7.42 -3.60
C ALA A 36 5.55 -8.10 -3.10
N ASP A 37 6.52 -8.27 -3.99
CA ASP A 37 7.86 -8.81 -3.68
C ASP A 37 8.92 -7.95 -4.37
N ASN A 38 10.08 -7.77 -3.74
CA ASN A 38 11.17 -6.94 -4.29
C ASN A 38 11.84 -7.58 -5.52
N LYS A 39 11.72 -8.90 -5.71
CA LYS A 39 12.29 -9.66 -6.82
C LYS A 39 11.31 -9.81 -8.00
N LEU A 40 10.07 -9.35 -7.85
CA LEU A 40 9.02 -9.44 -8.86
C LEU A 40 8.58 -8.06 -9.34
N HIS A 41 8.00 -8.02 -10.54
CA HIS A 41 7.37 -6.81 -11.05
C HIS A 41 6.09 -6.48 -10.24
N PRO A 42 5.82 -5.20 -9.94
CA PRO A 42 4.59 -4.81 -9.26
C PRO A 42 3.33 -5.22 -10.03
N TYR A 43 2.46 -6.01 -9.40
CA TYR A 43 1.25 -6.56 -10.05
C TYR A 43 -0.06 -5.90 -9.61
N GLY A 44 -0.21 -5.60 -8.31
CA GLY A 44 -1.42 -4.94 -7.78
C GLY A 44 -2.66 -5.83 -7.56
N ALA A 45 -2.51 -7.16 -7.59
CA ALA A 45 -3.62 -8.13 -7.42
C ALA A 45 -4.33 -8.03 -6.08
N CYS A 46 -3.58 -8.10 -4.98
CA CYS A 46 -4.19 -8.37 -3.67
C CYS A 46 -5.00 -7.18 -3.13
N ARG A 47 -4.78 -5.97 -3.67
CA ARG A 47 -5.39 -4.70 -3.23
C ARG A 47 -5.23 -4.35 -1.74
N VAL A 48 -4.59 -5.16 -0.90
CA VAL A 48 -4.40 -4.86 0.54
C VAL A 48 -3.56 -3.59 0.77
N CYS A 49 -2.68 -3.25 -0.18
CA CYS A 49 -1.80 -2.08 -0.11
C CYS A 49 -2.47 -0.74 -0.48
N LEU A 50 -3.80 -0.64 -0.43
CA LEU A 50 -4.49 0.62 -0.72
C LEU A 50 -4.10 1.72 0.27
N VAL A 51 -3.96 2.94 -0.26
CA VAL A 51 -3.69 4.18 0.45
C VAL A 51 -4.54 5.32 -0.12
N GLU A 52 -4.68 6.39 0.64
CA GLU A 52 -5.29 7.64 0.21
C GLU A 52 -4.23 8.66 -0.16
N VAL A 53 -4.54 9.46 -1.17
CA VAL A 53 -3.73 10.60 -1.59
C VAL A 53 -4.57 11.85 -1.39
N GLU A 54 -4.04 12.84 -0.70
CA GLU A 54 -4.76 14.08 -0.40
C GLU A 54 -5.24 14.78 -1.69
N GLY A 55 -6.45 15.33 -1.66
CA GLY A 55 -7.09 15.95 -2.83
C GLY A 55 -7.59 14.98 -3.90
N ASN A 56 -7.47 13.65 -3.70
CA ASN A 56 -7.99 12.65 -4.63
C ASN A 56 -9.04 11.74 -3.97
N PRO A 57 -10.26 11.60 -4.53
CA PRO A 57 -11.30 10.75 -3.95
C PRO A 57 -11.03 9.25 -4.15
N ARG A 58 -10.06 8.86 -4.99
CA ARG A 58 -9.75 7.46 -5.28
C ARG A 58 -8.75 6.87 -4.27
N LYS A 59 -8.88 5.57 -4.00
CA LYS A 59 -7.90 4.79 -3.25
C LYS A 59 -6.86 4.21 -4.21
N PHE A 60 -5.58 4.41 -3.93
CA PHE A 60 -4.48 4.03 -4.81
C PHE A 60 -3.72 2.80 -4.29
N PRO A 61 -3.37 1.84 -5.15
CA PRO A 61 -2.51 0.73 -4.76
C PRO A 61 -1.06 1.19 -4.58
N ALA A 62 -0.54 1.15 -3.35
CA ALA A 62 0.80 1.66 -3.06
C ALA A 62 1.92 0.93 -3.83
N CYS A 63 1.73 -0.36 -4.16
CA CYS A 63 2.76 -1.17 -4.81
C CYS A 63 3.03 -0.78 -6.27
N THR A 64 2.04 -0.26 -7.00
CA THR A 64 2.14 0.06 -8.43
C THR A 64 2.09 1.56 -8.72
N THR A 65 1.56 2.39 -7.81
CA THR A 65 1.44 3.83 -8.03
C THR A 65 2.78 4.52 -7.81
N PRO A 66 3.34 5.20 -8.83
CA PRO A 66 4.52 6.05 -8.67
C PRO A 66 4.20 7.28 -7.83
N VAL A 67 5.15 7.72 -7.01
CA VAL A 67 5.05 9.00 -6.31
C VAL A 67 5.28 10.18 -7.26
N THR A 68 4.59 11.29 -6.99
CA THR A 68 4.82 12.58 -7.64
C THR A 68 5.27 13.60 -6.60
N ASP A 69 5.94 14.66 -7.04
CA ASP A 69 6.41 15.72 -6.13
C ASP A 69 5.24 16.40 -5.41
N GLY A 70 5.42 16.67 -4.11
CA GLY A 70 4.39 17.26 -3.25
C GLY A 70 3.25 16.31 -2.86
N MET A 71 3.30 15.03 -3.22
CA MET A 71 2.24 14.07 -2.89
C MET A 71 2.15 13.85 -1.37
N VAL A 72 0.93 13.96 -0.82
CA VAL A 72 0.62 13.66 0.59
C VAL A 72 -0.22 12.38 0.66
N ILE A 73 0.26 11.40 1.41
CA ILE A 73 -0.30 10.05 1.48
C ILE A 73 -0.73 9.73 2.91
N HIS A 74 -1.93 9.16 3.03
CA HIS A 74 -2.47 8.65 4.29
C HIS A 74 -2.64 7.14 4.20
N THR A 75 -2.02 6.39 5.12
CA THR A 75 -2.02 4.92 5.09
C THR A 75 -2.96 4.27 6.11
N MET A 76 -3.48 5.06 7.07
CA MET A 76 -4.27 4.59 8.21
C MET A 76 -5.57 5.38 8.44
N SER A 77 -6.09 6.06 7.40
CA SER A 77 -7.40 6.72 7.51
C SER A 77 -8.51 5.70 7.79
N PRO A 78 -9.63 6.09 8.42
CA PRO A 78 -10.75 5.18 8.67
C PRO A 78 -11.26 4.48 7.41
N ALA A 79 -11.28 5.19 6.28
CA ALA A 79 -11.72 4.66 5.00
C ALA A 79 -10.72 3.65 4.38
N ILE A 80 -9.42 3.82 4.60
CA ILE A 80 -8.41 2.83 4.20
C ILE A 80 -8.44 1.60 5.10
N VAL A 81 -8.58 1.78 6.41
CA VAL A 81 -8.73 0.65 7.35
C VAL A 81 -9.96 -0.17 6.99
N GLN A 82 -11.10 0.47 6.71
CA GLN A 82 -12.30 -0.24 6.29
C GLN A 82 -12.10 -0.97 4.96
N ALA A 83 -11.53 -0.31 3.95
CA ALA A 83 -11.28 -0.94 2.66
C ALA A 83 -10.39 -2.19 2.77
N ARG A 84 -9.37 -2.16 3.64
CA ARG A 84 -8.51 -3.32 3.89
C ARG A 84 -9.28 -4.47 4.55
N LYS A 85 -10.18 -4.19 5.49
CA LYS A 85 -11.05 -5.20 6.10
C LYS A 85 -11.97 -5.83 5.06
N ASP A 86 -12.58 -5.02 4.20
CA ASP A 86 -13.48 -5.51 3.15
C ASP A 86 -12.73 -6.41 2.16
N ILE A 87 -11.53 -5.99 1.73
CA ILE A 87 -10.66 -6.79 0.86
C ILE A 87 -10.25 -8.10 1.54
N LEU A 88 -9.87 -8.06 2.81
CA LEU A 88 -9.53 -9.27 3.56
C LEU A 88 -10.74 -10.21 3.65
N GLY A 89 -11.94 -9.68 3.90
CA GLY A 89 -13.18 -10.46 3.87
C GLY A 89 -13.42 -11.13 2.51
N LEU A 90 -13.21 -10.41 1.42
CA LEU A 90 -13.31 -10.97 0.06
C LEU A 90 -12.25 -12.03 -0.23
N LEU A 91 -11.03 -11.88 0.29
CA LEU A 91 -9.97 -12.88 0.14
C LEU A 91 -10.29 -14.16 0.92
N LEU A 92 -10.92 -14.03 2.09
CA LEU A 92 -11.24 -15.16 2.97
C LEU A 92 -12.56 -15.85 2.63
N ILE A 93 -13.44 -15.25 1.81
CA ILE A 93 -14.77 -15.82 1.52
C ILE A 93 -14.72 -17.24 0.93
N ASN A 94 -13.67 -17.54 0.15
CA ASN A 94 -13.44 -18.83 -0.47
C ASN A 94 -12.17 -19.52 0.08
N HIS A 95 -11.57 -18.98 1.14
CA HIS A 95 -10.39 -19.58 1.76
C HIS A 95 -10.84 -20.72 2.68
N PRO A 96 -10.24 -21.93 2.57
CA PRO A 96 -10.64 -23.06 3.40
C PRO A 96 -10.34 -22.79 4.88
N LEU A 97 -11.19 -23.30 5.78
CA LEU A 97 -11.04 -23.17 7.22
C LEU A 97 -10.09 -24.24 7.81
N ASP A 98 -8.96 -24.42 7.16
CA ASP A 98 -8.00 -25.50 7.44
C ASP A 98 -6.84 -25.04 8.34
N CYS A 99 -6.97 -23.90 9.02
CA CYS A 99 -5.90 -23.34 9.87
C CYS A 99 -5.25 -24.36 10.84
N PRO A 100 -5.97 -25.30 11.48
CA PRO A 100 -5.34 -26.27 12.39
C PRO A 100 -4.45 -27.31 11.71
N VAL A 101 -4.61 -27.51 10.40
CA VAL A 101 -3.90 -28.53 9.60
C VAL A 101 -3.07 -27.93 8.48
N CYS A 102 -3.07 -26.60 8.34
CA CYS A 102 -2.31 -25.87 7.35
C CYS A 102 -0.84 -25.75 7.80
N ASP A 103 0.10 -26.12 6.95
CA ASP A 103 1.55 -26.00 7.24
C ASP A 103 2.09 -24.55 7.14
N LYS A 104 1.22 -23.54 7.15
CA LYS A 104 1.55 -22.12 6.93
C LYS A 104 1.31 -21.26 8.14
#